data_AF-A0A2V8FF30-F1
#
_entry.id   AF-A0A2V8FF30-F1
#
_cell.length_a   1.000
_cell.length_b   1.000
_cell.length_c   1.000
_cell.angle_alpha   90.00
_cell.angle_beta   90.00
_cell.angle_gamma   90.00
#
_symmetry.space_group_name_H-M   'P 1'
#
loop_
_entity.id
_entity.type
_entity.pdbx_description
1 polymer ?
#
loop_
_entity_poly.entity_id
_entity_poly.type
_entity_poly.pdbx_seq_one_letter_code
_entity_poly.pdbx_strand_id
1 'polypeptide(L)'
;MVDVTFADIQSQFLMMPRGQNFIEFESFQGAYEVLKQETDAFARFNDETVWKALERNALVFVVVRTILGVSPPEWAELAKAERDVS
;
A
#
# COMPACT_ATOMS: atom_id res chain seq x y z
N MET A 1 -15.32 -24.06 -15.38
CA MET A 1 -14.74 -23.80 -14.04
C MET A 1 -13.95 -22.50 -14.07
N VAL A 2 -12.97 -22.37 -14.97
CA VAL A 2 -12.21 -21.13 -15.18
C VAL A 2 -13.12 -19.93 -15.48
N ASP A 3 -14.09 -20.06 -16.39
CA ASP A 3 -14.99 -18.94 -16.76
C ASP A 3 -15.89 -18.47 -15.61
N VAL A 4 -16.32 -19.40 -14.76
CA VAL A 4 -17.13 -19.09 -13.57
C VAL A 4 -16.31 -18.33 -12.54
N THR A 5 -15.04 -18.72 -12.36
CA THR A 5 -14.10 -18.01 -11.47
C THR A 5 -13.79 -16.60 -11.98
N PHE A 6 -13.58 -16.42 -13.29
CA PHE A 6 -13.38 -15.08 -13.87
C PHE A 6 -14.61 -14.19 -13.74
N ALA A 7 -15.81 -14.74 -13.98
CA ALA A 7 -17.07 -14.01 -13.84
C ALA A 7 -17.34 -13.59 -12.38
N ASP A 8 -17.04 -14.46 -11.42
CA ASP A 8 -17.20 -14.17 -9.98
C ASP A 8 -16.23 -13.07 -9.52
N ILE A 9 -14.95 -13.14 -9.90
CA ILE A 9 -13.95 -12.12 -9.55
C ILE A 9 -14.31 -10.75 -10.15
N GLN A 10 -14.78 -10.71 -11.41
CA GLN A 10 -15.23 -9.46 -12.04
C GLN A 10 -16.47 -8.88 -11.34
N SER A 11 -17.43 -9.73 -10.96
CA SER A 11 -18.63 -9.34 -10.22
C SER A 11 -18.29 -8.70 -8.87
N GLN A 12 -17.35 -9.30 -8.12
CA GLN A 12 -16.91 -8.76 -6.83
C GLN A 12 -16.18 -7.42 -6.96
N PHE A 13 -15.38 -7.23 -8.01
CA PHE A 13 -14.74 -5.94 -8.30
C PHE A 13 -15.73 -4.84 -8.70
N LEU A 14 -16.81 -5.19 -9.41
CA LEU A 14 -17.88 -4.26 -9.79
C LEU A 14 -18.78 -3.88 -8.60
N MET A 15 -18.85 -4.73 -7.57
CA MET A 15 -19.61 -4.47 -6.34
C MET A 15 -18.81 -3.81 -5.22
N MET A 16 -17.48 -3.68 -5.35
CA MET A 16 -16.70 -2.97 -4.34
C MET A 16 -17.10 -1.50 -4.32
N PRO A 17 -17.63 -0.98 -3.20
CA PRO A 17 -18.03 0.41 -3.12
C PRO A 17 -16.79 1.29 -3.26
N ARG A 18 -16.66 1.94 -4.41
CA ARG A 18 -15.67 3.00 -4.67
C ARG A 18 -16.10 4.27 -3.95
N GLY A 19 -16.00 4.23 -2.61
CA GLY A 19 -16.24 5.39 -1.76
C GLY A 19 -15.15 6.45 -1.95
N GLN A 20 -15.31 7.60 -1.30
CA GLN A 20 -14.34 8.72 -1.37
C GLN A 20 -12.92 8.35 -0.92
N ASN A 21 -12.76 7.25 -0.18
CA ASN A 21 -11.48 6.75 0.32
C ASN A 21 -10.91 5.60 -0.53
N PHE A 22 -11.56 5.25 -1.64
CA PHE A 22 -11.04 4.24 -2.55
C PHE A 22 -9.81 4.78 -3.28
N ILE A 23 -8.71 4.05 -3.20
CA ILE A 23 -7.47 4.42 -3.89
C ILE A 23 -7.51 3.77 -5.27
N GLU A 24 -7.67 4.60 -6.29
CA GLU A 24 -7.56 4.16 -7.68
C GLU A 24 -6.14 3.74 -8.02
N PHE A 25 -6.01 2.86 -9.02
CA PHE A 25 -4.72 2.33 -9.44
C PHE A 25 -3.72 3.44 -9.80
N GLU A 26 -4.16 4.50 -10.48
CA GLU A 26 -3.30 5.63 -10.85
C GLU A 26 -2.69 6.33 -9.62
N SER A 27 -3.48 6.55 -8.57
CA SER A 27 -3.00 7.15 -7.32
C SER A 27 -2.01 6.23 -6.60
N PHE A 28 -2.28 4.92 -6.59
CA PHE A 28 -1.37 3.94 -6.03
C PHE A 28 -0.05 3.88 -6.82
N GLN A 29 -0.12 3.84 -8.15
CA GLN A 29 1.04 3.80 -9.03
C GLN A 29 1.90 5.06 -8.87
N GLY A 30 1.27 6.24 -8.78
CA GLY A 30 1.98 7.50 -8.53
C GLY A 30 2.75 7.47 -7.22
N ALA A 31 2.16 6.95 -6.14
CA ALA A 31 2.84 6.76 -4.86
C ALA A 31 4.00 5.75 -4.95
N TYR A 32 3.81 4.66 -5.68
CA TYR A 32 4.85 3.66 -5.90
C TYR A 32 6.06 4.24 -6.62
N GLU A 33 5.83 5.05 -7.67
CA GLU A 33 6.92 5.71 -8.40
C GLU A 33 7.64 6.76 -7.54
N VAL A 34 6.93 7.47 -6.64
CA VAL A 34 7.60 8.34 -5.65
C VAL A 34 8.53 7.55 -4.76
N LEU A 35 8.05 6.45 -4.16
CA LEU A 35 8.86 5.59 -3.31
C LEU A 35 10.09 5.05 -4.07
N LYS A 36 9.89 4.58 -5.30
CA LYS A 36 10.96 4.07 -6.16
C LYS A 36 11.99 5.15 -6.50
N GLN A 37 11.58 6.39 -6.75
CA GLN A 37 12.48 7.51 -7.03
C GLN A 37 13.34 7.84 -5.81
N GLU A 38 12.74 8.02 -4.64
CA GLU A 38 13.48 8.42 -3.42
C GLU A 38 14.41 7.31 -2.90
N THR A 39 14.12 6.05 -3.22
CA THR A 39 14.90 4.87 -2.76
C THR A 39 15.94 4.39 -3.77
N ASP A 40 16.19 5.13 -4.86
CA ASP A 40 17.09 4.73 -5.95
C ASP A 40 16.71 3.33 -6.50
N ALA A 41 15.48 3.22 -6.97
CA ALA A 41 14.88 1.95 -7.40
C ALA A 41 14.99 0.84 -6.35
N PHE A 42 14.71 1.19 -5.08
CA PHE A 42 14.80 0.31 -3.91
C PHE A 42 16.22 -0.13 -3.51
N ALA A 43 17.27 0.35 -4.17
CA ALA A 43 18.65 0.07 -3.77
C ALA A 43 19.00 0.68 -2.39
N ARG A 44 18.31 1.76 -2.01
CA ARG A 44 18.43 2.44 -0.72
C ARG A 44 17.08 2.50 -0.04
N PHE A 45 16.61 1.37 0.48
CA PHE A 45 15.36 1.28 1.23
C PHE A 45 15.65 1.36 2.74
N ASN A 46 15.64 2.57 3.30
CA ASN A 46 15.91 2.85 4.71
C ASN A 46 15.02 3.98 5.24
N ASP A 47 15.09 4.25 6.53
CA ASP A 47 14.22 5.24 7.20
C ASP A 47 14.30 6.62 6.55
N GLU A 48 15.49 7.08 6.14
CA GLU A 48 15.66 8.40 5.55
C GLU A 48 14.97 8.52 4.18
N THR A 49 15.18 7.54 3.29
CA THR A 49 14.61 7.58 1.93
C THR A 49 13.11 7.30 1.93
N VAL A 50 12.65 6.41 2.80
CA VAL A 50 11.22 6.14 2.99
C VAL A 50 10.52 7.36 3.61
N TRP A 51 11.15 8.02 4.59
CA TRP A 51 10.60 9.24 5.18
C TRP A 51 10.46 10.36 4.15
N LYS A 52 11.49 10.60 3.32
CA LYS A 52 11.42 11.57 2.21
C LYS A 52 10.28 11.26 1.24
N ALA A 53 10.08 9.98 0.92
CA ALA A 53 8.97 9.56 0.07
C ALA A 53 7.60 9.82 0.71
N LEU A 54 7.46 9.57 2.03
CA LEU A 54 6.25 9.84 2.80
C LEU A 54 5.91 11.34 2.87
N GLU A 55 6.92 12.19 3.07
CA GLU A 55 6.74 13.65 3.08
C GLU A 55 6.24 14.15 1.71
N ARG A 56 6.70 13.54 0.62
CA ARG A 56 6.30 13.89 -0.74
C ARG A 56 4.92 13.35 -1.12
N ASN A 57 4.58 12.14 -0.67
CA ASN A 57 3.28 11.52 -0.92
C ASN A 57 2.90 10.55 0.21
N ALA A 58 1.91 10.91 1.02
CA ALA A 58 1.46 10.08 2.14
C ALA A 58 0.92 8.70 1.72
N LEU A 59 0.45 8.51 0.46
CA LEU A 59 0.04 7.20 -0.04
C LEU A 59 1.21 6.22 -0.19
N VAL A 60 2.46 6.70 -0.15
CA VAL A 60 3.65 5.83 -0.05
C VAL A 60 3.52 4.89 1.13
N PHE A 61 2.90 5.34 2.23
CA PHE A 61 2.64 4.48 3.37
C PHE A 61 1.87 3.23 2.95
N VAL A 62 0.80 3.39 2.14
CA VAL A 62 -0.01 2.28 1.64
C VAL A 62 0.83 1.33 0.79
N VAL A 63 1.67 1.85 -0.09
CA VAL A 63 2.58 1.07 -0.93
C VAL A 63 3.52 0.22 -0.08
N VAL A 64 4.14 0.80 0.96
CA VAL A 64 5.05 0.07 1.86
C VAL A 64 4.33 -1.11 2.53
N ARG A 65 3.11 -0.92 3.07
CA ARG A 65 2.35 -2.03 3.68
C ARG A 65 2.01 -3.11 2.67
N THR A 66 1.71 -2.73 1.42
CA THR A 66 1.45 -3.69 0.34
C THR A 66 2.70 -4.50 -0.02
N ILE A 67 3.88 -3.87 -0.09
CA ILE A 67 5.16 -4.57 -0.35
C ILE A 67 5.46 -5.57 0.77
N LEU A 68 5.23 -5.19 2.02
CA LEU A 68 5.45 -6.05 3.19
C LEU A 68 4.38 -7.14 3.35
N GLY A 69 3.27 -7.06 2.60
CA GLY A 69 2.15 -8.00 2.72
C GLY A 69 1.37 -7.86 4.02
N VAL A 70 1.42 -6.69 4.67
CA VAL A 70 0.79 -6.45 5.97
C VAL A 70 -0.61 -5.85 5.78
N SER A 71 -1.63 -6.53 6.29
CA SER A 71 -3.00 -6.03 6.30
C SER A 71 -3.19 -4.88 7.30
N PRO A 72 -4.22 -4.03 7.16
CA PRO A 72 -4.45 -2.93 8.11
C PRO A 72 -4.56 -3.35 9.58
N PRO A 73 -5.22 -4.47 9.95
CA PRO A 73 -5.24 -4.95 11.33
C PRO A 73 -3.87 -5.40 11.83
N GLU A 74 -3.12 -6.17 11.03
CA GLU A 74 -1.77 -6.63 11.40
C GLU A 74 -0.83 -5.45 11.64
N TRP A 75 -0.95 -4.40 10.81
CA TRP A 75 -0.19 -3.17 11.01
C TRP A 75 -0.54 -2.49 12.34
N ALA A 76 -1.83 -2.43 12.68
CA ALA A 76 -2.27 -1.83 13.94
C ALA A 76 -1.72 -2.60 15.15
N GLU A 77 -1.64 -3.93 15.07
CA GLU A 77 -1.03 -4.75 16.11
C GLU A 77 0.48 -4.52 16.22
N LEU A 78 1.21 -4.48 15.10
CA LEU A 78 2.64 -4.15 15.09
C LEU A 78 2.92 -2.78 15.73
N ALA A 79 2.12 -1.77 15.37
CA ALA A 79 2.26 -0.41 15.91
C ALA A 79 1.96 -0.32 17.42
N LYS A 80 1.11 -1.21 17.96
CA LYS A 80 0.88 -1.32 19.41
C LYS A 80 2.05 -2.00 20.09
N ALA A 81 2.53 -3.11 19.53
CA ALA A 81 3.67 -3.85 20.08
C ALA A 81 4.92 -2.97 20.21
N GLU A 82 5.20 -2.13 19.21
CA GLU A 82 6.36 -1.23 19.25
C GLU A 82 6.25 -0.15 20.35
N ARG A 83 5.02 0.31 20.64
CA ARG A 83 4.76 1.28 21.71
C ARG A 83 4.94 0.69 23.11
N ASP A 84 4.64 -0.59 23.30
CA ASP A 84 4.80 -1.27 24.59
C ASP A 84 6.26 -1.65 24.89
N VAL A 85 7.15 -1.57 23.89
CA VAL A 85 8.58 -1.89 24.00
C VAL A 85 9.46 -0.66 24.26
N SER A 86 8.95 0.56 24.02
CA SER A 86 9.64 1.85 24.27
C SER A 86 9.26 2.49 25.60
#